data_AF-A0A2V3VHZ1-F1
#
_entry.id   AF-A0A2V3VHZ1-F1
#
_cell.length_a   1.000
_cell.length_b   1.000
_cell.length_c   1.000
_cell.angle_alpha   90.00
_cell.angle_beta   90.00
_cell.angle_gamma   90.00
#
_symmetry.space_group_name_H-M   'P 1'
#
loop_
_entity.id
_entity.type
_entity.pdbx_description
1 polymer ?
#
loop_
_entity_poly.entity_id
_entity_poly.type
_entity_poly.pdbx_seq_one_letter_code
_entity_poly.pdbx_strand_id
1 'polypeptide(L)'
;KWDSVTCRDCHQDPNPPGADAQEAHKKLKTEGATCIDCHQNLVHEEVAKTDLNASLAAGKMVLLKEEDSDGGDDEEEDEEDEDEGGGSGAVESETQSEDDDEEEDEE
;
A
#
# COMPACT_ATOMS: atom_id res chain seq x y z
N LYS A 1 0.22 15.89 -9.13
CA LYS A 1 0.88 15.53 -7.86
C LYS A 1 -0.01 14.48 -7.23
N TRP A 2 0.50 13.28 -6.97
CA TRP A 2 -0.32 12.20 -6.38
C TRP A 2 -0.60 12.54 -4.92
N ASP A 3 -1.84 12.33 -4.49
CA ASP A 3 -2.26 12.69 -3.15
C ASP A 3 -2.04 11.51 -2.21
N SER A 4 -1.26 11.71 -1.14
CA SER A 4 -1.04 10.73 -0.09
C SER A 4 -2.06 10.83 1.06
N VAL A 5 -3.26 11.38 0.80
CA VAL A 5 -4.38 11.45 1.78
C VAL A 5 -4.68 10.05 2.32
N THR A 6 -4.91 9.06 1.44
CA THR A 6 -5.27 7.69 1.85
C THR A 6 -4.21 7.03 2.74
N CYS A 7 -2.93 7.35 2.53
CA CYS A 7 -1.85 6.86 3.40
C CYS A 7 -1.94 7.44 4.83
N ARG A 8 -2.33 8.72 4.93
CA ARG A 8 -2.41 9.48 6.20
C ARG A 8 -3.64 9.13 7.03
N ASP A 9 -4.65 8.53 6.42
CA ASP A 9 -5.87 8.09 7.13
C ASP A 9 -5.57 6.97 8.14
N CYS A 10 -4.56 6.15 7.86
CA CYS A 10 -4.10 5.10 8.77
C CYS A 10 -2.74 5.40 9.41
N HIS A 11 -1.79 6.00 8.69
CA HIS A 11 -0.45 6.31 9.22
C HIS A 11 -0.36 7.75 9.73
N GLN A 12 -1.00 8.01 10.87
CA GLN A 12 -0.94 9.31 11.55
C GLN A 12 0.33 9.43 12.40
N ASP A 13 1.12 10.46 12.14
CA ASP A 13 2.41 10.73 12.81
C ASP A 13 3.40 9.53 12.79
N PRO A 14 3.80 9.07 11.58
CA PRO A 14 4.66 7.89 11.47
C PRO A 14 6.05 8.17 12.09
N ASN A 15 6.43 7.32 13.04
CA ASN A 15 7.73 7.36 13.73
C ASN A 15 8.63 6.22 13.24
N PRO A 16 9.31 6.38 12.09
CA PRO A 16 10.14 5.32 11.54
C PRO A 16 11.36 5.06 12.43
N PRO A 17 11.82 3.80 12.52
CA PRO A 17 13.02 3.47 13.27
C PRO A 17 14.28 4.02 12.58
N GLY A 18 15.15 4.67 13.34
CA GLY A 18 16.43 5.18 12.87
C GLY A 18 16.46 6.70 12.65
N ALA A 19 17.61 7.32 12.96
CA ALA A 19 17.77 8.77 12.92
C ALA A 19 17.60 9.33 11.50
N ASP A 20 18.12 8.64 10.48
CA ASP A 20 18.04 9.07 9.08
C ASP A 20 16.59 9.06 8.57
N ALA A 21 15.81 8.04 8.92
CA ALA A 21 14.41 7.94 8.52
C ALA A 21 13.55 9.01 9.21
N GLN A 22 13.83 9.31 10.48
CA GLN A 22 13.18 10.42 11.19
C GLN A 22 13.51 11.78 10.55
N GLU A 23 14.74 11.98 10.09
CA GLU A 23 15.12 13.20 9.39
C GLU A 23 14.41 13.31 8.04
N ALA A 24 14.36 12.23 7.26
CA ALA A 24 13.64 12.19 5.99
C ALA A 24 12.14 12.49 6.15
N HIS A 25 11.48 11.94 7.18
CA HIS A 25 10.07 12.25 7.46
C HIS A 25 9.83 13.69 7.91
N LYS A 26 10.81 14.36 8.54
CA LYS A 26 10.68 15.80 8.84
C LYS A 26 10.61 16.64 7.55
N LYS A 27 11.26 16.20 6.47
CA LYS A 27 11.23 16.89 5.16
C LYS A 27 9.83 16.91 4.54
N LEU A 28 8.94 15.97 4.89
CA LEU A 28 7.53 16.02 4.50
C LEU A 28 6.84 17.32 4.99
N LYS A 29 7.23 17.82 6.17
CA LYS A 29 6.66 19.04 6.76
C LYS A 29 7.28 20.33 6.19
N THR A 30 8.52 20.28 5.70
CA THR A 30 9.28 21.48 5.29
C THR A 30 9.41 21.65 3.78
N GLU A 31 9.44 20.56 3.02
CA GLU A 31 9.73 20.53 1.59
C GLU A 31 8.50 20.19 0.74
N GLY A 32 7.34 19.93 1.37
CA GLY A 32 6.09 19.58 0.66
C GLY A 32 6.16 18.23 -0.08
N ALA A 33 7.05 17.35 0.38
CA ALA A 33 7.09 15.96 -0.02
C ALA A 33 5.90 15.19 0.58
N THR A 34 5.44 14.18 -0.14
CA THR A 34 4.32 13.31 0.20
C THR A 34 4.82 11.88 0.43
N CYS A 35 4.01 11.03 1.07
CA CYS A 35 4.40 9.64 1.34
C CYS A 35 4.79 8.90 0.05
N ILE A 36 4.06 9.19 -1.02
CA ILE A 36 4.20 8.60 -2.35
C ILE A 36 5.51 9.05 -3.01
N ASP A 37 6.06 10.23 -2.71
CA ASP A 37 7.31 10.70 -3.32
C ASP A 37 8.51 9.78 -2.99
N CYS A 38 8.43 8.95 -1.95
CA CYS A 38 9.45 7.96 -1.60
C CYS A 38 8.92 6.52 -1.54
N HIS A 39 7.70 6.33 -1.06
CA HIS A 39 7.07 5.01 -0.90
C HIS A 39 6.10 4.72 -2.04
N GLN A 40 6.69 4.42 -3.20
CA GLN A 40 5.91 4.11 -4.39
C GLN A 40 5.37 2.68 -4.36
N ASN A 41 4.11 2.50 -4.80
CA ASN A 41 3.43 1.22 -4.92
C ASN A 41 3.30 0.41 -3.62
N LEU A 42 3.34 1.06 -2.44
CA LEU A 42 3.02 0.40 -1.19
C LEU A 42 1.50 0.32 -1.01
N VAL A 43 0.96 -0.88 -1.18
CA VAL A 43 -0.38 -1.24 -0.69
C VAL A 43 -0.21 -2.49 0.16
N HIS A 44 -0.64 -2.42 1.41
CA HIS A 44 -0.64 -3.54 2.35
C HIS A 44 -2.06 -3.81 2.83
N GLU A 45 -2.30 -5.02 3.33
CA GLU A 45 -3.57 -5.37 3.99
C GLU A 45 -3.87 -4.39 5.13
N GLU A 46 -5.15 -4.19 5.43
CA GLU A 46 -5.56 -3.31 6.52
C GLU A 46 -5.05 -3.83 7.86
N VAL A 47 -4.52 -2.92 8.69
CA VAL A 47 -3.97 -3.25 10.00
C VAL A 47 -4.70 -2.47 11.09
N ALA A 48 -4.91 -3.12 12.24
CA ALA A 48 -5.58 -2.50 13.37
C ALA A 48 -4.84 -1.22 13.82
N LYS A 49 -5.61 -0.13 13.99
CA LYS A 49 -5.08 1.16 14.43
C LYS A 49 -4.58 1.07 15.87
N THR A 50 -3.48 1.75 16.16
CA THR A 50 -2.91 1.82 17.51
C THR A 50 -3.34 3.11 18.19
N ASP A 51 -3.81 3.03 19.44
CA ASP A 51 -4.07 4.20 20.28
C ASP A 51 -2.74 4.76 20.79
N LEU A 52 -2.28 5.86 20.21
CA LEU A 52 -1.00 6.48 20.56
C LEU A 52 -0.97 7.02 21.98
N ASN A 53 -2.09 7.51 22.52
CA ASN A 53 -2.16 8.05 23.88
C ASN A 53 -2.10 6.93 24.92
N ALA A 54 -2.88 5.87 24.72
CA ALA A 54 -2.82 4.68 25.56
C ALA A 54 -1.46 3.98 25.45
N SER A 55 -0.87 3.96 24.25
CA SER A 55 0.44 3.37 24.03
C SER A 55 1.54 4.12 24.77
N LEU A 56 1.47 5.45 24.78
CA LEU A 56 2.40 6.30 25.52
C LEU A 56 2.25 6.10 27.03
N ALA A 57 1.02 6.01 27.54
CA ALA A 57 0.75 5.77 28.95
C ALA A 57 1.19 4.36 29.41
N ALA A 58 1.04 3.35 28.55
CA ALA A 58 1.37 1.96 28.84
C ALA A 58 2.84 1.59 28.54
N GLY A 59 3.58 2.45 27.83
CA GLY A 59 4.94 2.18 27.37
C GLY A 59 5.05 1.04 26.35
N LYS A 60 3.95 0.66 25.71
CA LYS A 60 3.86 -0.41 24.69
C LYS A 60 2.72 -0.12 23.71
N MET A 61 2.77 -0.63 22.48
CA MET A 61 1.65 -0.45 21.54
C MET A 61 0.35 -1.07 22.08
N VAL A 62 -0.72 -0.28 22.08
CA VAL A 62 -2.08 -0.64 22.48
C VAL A 62 -3.00 -0.37 21.31
N LEU A 63 -3.76 -1.37 20.86
CA LEU A 63 -4.71 -1.22 19.77
C LEU A 63 -5.91 -0.37 20.19
N LEU A 64 -6.39 0.47 19.27
CA LEU A 64 -7.62 1.22 19.44
C LEU A 64 -8.80 0.24 19.47
N LYS A 65 -9.76 0.48 20.37
CA LYS A 65 -10.96 -0.36 20.51
C LYS A 65 -11.95 0.02 19.41
N GLU A 66 -12.53 -0.98 18.74
CA GLU A 66 -13.37 -0.81 17.53
C GLU A 66 -14.65 0.00 17.75
N GLU A 67 -15.04 0.24 19.01
CA GLU A 67 -16.29 0.91 19.42
C GLU A 67 -16.32 2.43 19.10
N ASP A 68 -15.17 3.06 18.82
CA ASP A 68 -15.06 4.51 18.52
C ASP A 68 -14.94 4.81 17.00
N SER A 69 -15.03 3.78 16.14
CA SER A 69 -14.93 3.91 14.68
C SER A 69 -16.25 3.65 13.95
N ASP A 70 -17.39 3.82 14.63
CA ASP A 70 -18.73 3.72 14.03
C ASP A 70 -19.25 5.12 13.66
N GLY A 71 -19.24 5.44 12.37
CA GLY A 71 -19.71 6.72 11.87
C GLY A 71 -19.66 6.81 10.35
N GLY A 72 -20.55 6.10 9.65
CA GLY A 72 -20.84 6.38 8.25
C GLY A 72 -21.51 5.27 7.45
N ASP A 73 -22.78 4.99 7.76
CA ASP A 73 -23.89 4.76 6.79
C ASP A 73 -23.66 3.73 5.66
N ASP A 74 -24.15 2.51 5.93
CA ASP A 74 -24.44 1.44 4.99
C ASP A 74 -25.88 1.63 4.47
N GLU A 75 -26.04 2.10 3.23
CA GLU A 75 -27.29 1.96 2.47
C GLU A 75 -26.98 1.16 1.19
N GLU A 76 -27.12 -0.15 1.30
CA GLU A 76 -27.20 -1.13 0.21
C GLU A 76 -28.52 -0.96 -0.56
N GLU A 77 -28.47 -0.73 -1.88
CA GLU A 77 -29.56 -1.05 -2.81
C GLU A 77 -29.00 -1.82 -4.00
N ASP A 78 -29.28 -3.13 -3.97
CA ASP A 78 -28.98 -4.20 -4.92
C ASP A 78 -30.01 -4.21 -6.07
N GLU A 79 -29.56 -4.23 -7.32
CA GLU A 79 -30.38 -4.62 -8.49
C GLU A 79 -29.47 -5.40 -9.48
N GLU A 80 -29.56 -6.71 -9.43
CA GLU A 80 -28.97 -7.71 -10.32
C GLU A 80 -29.68 -7.76 -11.69
N ASP A 81 -28.94 -7.78 -12.81
CA ASP A 81 -29.44 -8.34 -14.08
C ASP A 81 -28.29 -8.90 -14.94
N GLU A 82 -28.55 -10.06 -15.53
CA GLU A 82 -27.63 -10.97 -16.18
C GLU A 82 -27.44 -10.61 -17.68
N ASP A 83 -26.49 -11.29 -18.33
CA ASP A 83 -26.65 -11.86 -19.69
C ASP A 83 -25.60 -11.54 -20.79
N GLU A 84 -25.22 -12.65 -21.44
CA GLU A 84 -24.51 -12.87 -22.70
C GLU A 84 -23.02 -12.53 -22.85
N GLY A 85 -22.23 -13.56 -22.56
CA GLY A 85 -20.91 -13.76 -23.12
C GLY A 85 -20.97 -14.03 -24.63
N GLY A 86 -20.21 -13.24 -25.39
CA GLY A 86 -19.94 -13.49 -26.80
C GLY A 86 -18.54 -13.03 -27.17
N GLY A 87 -17.78 -13.88 -27.86
CA GLY A 87 -16.61 -13.44 -28.61
C GLY A 87 -15.41 -14.36 -28.57
N SER A 88 -15.42 -15.35 -29.46
CA SER A 88 -14.32 -16.21 -29.84
C SER A 88 -13.04 -15.48 -30.26
N GLY A 89 -11.89 -16.11 -30.01
CA GLY A 89 -10.59 -15.83 -30.64
C GLY A 89 -9.50 -16.57 -29.86
N ALA A 90 -9.25 -17.86 -30.08
CA ALA A 90 -8.51 -18.44 -31.20
C ALA A 90 -7.15 -17.77 -31.42
N VAL A 91 -6.11 -18.62 -31.42
CA VAL A 91 -4.73 -18.44 -31.92
C VAL A 91 -3.79 -17.63 -30.99
N GLU A 92 -2.51 -17.98 -30.78
CA GLU A 92 -1.64 -19.03 -31.28
C GLU A 92 -0.50 -19.32 -30.28
N SER A 93 -0.02 -20.56 -30.32
CA SER A 93 1.16 -21.08 -29.63
C SER A 93 2.43 -20.61 -30.32
N GLU A 94 3.37 -19.96 -29.62
CA GLU A 94 4.76 -19.82 -30.10
C GLU A 94 5.75 -19.92 -28.91
N THR A 95 6.09 -21.16 -28.53
CA THR A 95 7.34 -21.42 -27.79
C THR A 95 8.46 -21.48 -28.80
N GLN A 96 9.22 -20.40 -28.93
CA GLN A 96 10.42 -20.38 -29.75
C GLN A 96 11.62 -20.84 -28.91
N SER A 97 12.25 -21.90 -29.39
CA SER A 97 13.50 -22.49 -28.91
C SER A 97 14.68 -21.82 -29.63
N GLU A 98 15.91 -22.16 -29.20
CA GLU A 98 17.24 -21.95 -29.85
C GLU A 98 17.98 -20.68 -29.35
N ASP A 99 19.08 -20.78 -28.57
CA ASP A 99 20.46 -21.28 -28.81
C ASP A 99 21.42 -20.12 -29.21
N ASP A 100 22.42 -19.82 -28.36
CA ASP A 100 23.69 -19.10 -28.65
C ASP A 100 24.51 -19.08 -27.33
N ASP A 101 25.42 -20.02 -27.07
CA ASP A 101 26.84 -20.07 -27.50
C ASP A 101 27.64 -18.82 -27.06
N GLU A 102 28.53 -19.00 -26.08
CA GLU A 102 29.94 -18.58 -26.17
C GLU A 102 30.70 -19.05 -24.93
N GLU A 103 31.64 -19.97 -25.18
CA GLU A 103 32.68 -20.40 -24.24
C GLU A 103 33.75 -19.28 -24.14
N GLU A 104 34.06 -18.82 -22.94
CA GLU A 104 35.30 -18.09 -22.67
C GLU A 104 36.18 -18.98 -21.78
N ASP A 105 36.92 -19.87 -22.45
CA ASP A 105 38.30 -20.21 -22.13
C ASP A 105 39.04 -18.88 -21.96
N GLU A 106 39.75 -18.62 -20.86
CA GLU A 106 41.21 -18.48 -20.91
C GLU A 106 41.78 -18.29 -19.48
N GLU A 107 42.72 -19.20 -19.15
CA GLU A 107 43.89 -19.14 -18.22
C GLU A 107 43.79 -18.96 -16.69
#